data_AF-B8AY30-F1
#
_entry.id   AF-B8AY30-F1
#
_cell.length_a   1.000
_cell.length_b   1.000
_cell.length_c   1.000
_cell.angle_alpha   90.00
_cell.angle_beta   90.00
_cell.angle_gamma   90.00
#
_symmetry.space_group_name_H-M   'P 1'
#
loop_
_entity.id
_entity.type
_entity.pdbx_description
1 polymer ?
#
loop_
_entity_poly.entity_id
_entity_poly.type
_entity_poly.pdbx_seq_one_letter_code
_entity_poly.pdbx_strand_id
1 'polypeptide(L)'
;MLLHSGFADHSHNRFDILVAQPRITLTTHGATTEVISDDVTIRSQQDPFELLQQQMVAQGWQPAFNPDLPFQGGALGLFGYDLGRRVESLPQLAEADLALPDMAVGIYDWALIADHRLQTLTLLSYGDVEQRWRWLNSQTAPAARPFTLLSDWRANMSRQQYGEKFQRIQHYLRSGDCYQINLAQRFSADYQGDEWQAFCQLSVSNRAPFSAFLRLPHNSVLSVSPERFLWLEQQRIQTRPIKGTLPRLADAEQDAAQARRLADSPKDRAENLMIVDLLRNDIGRVAQPGSVRVPELFVVEPFPAVHHLVSTITATLPDTASATELLRACFPGGSITGAPKVRAMEIIEELEPQRRNAYCGSIGYLSACGTMDTNITIRTLVTENGRIHCSAGGGIVADSQEQAEYQETFDKLPQAAQISLNVRPAAVLIPIVCRAEPTLLLTRRADSLRKHAGQVAFPGGKTDAEDGSAIVTALREAQEEVAIPPQAVTILGQMAPLDSSTGFQVTPIVGLVSPDVQFRANEGEVADVFEMPLREALTLSRYYPLDIHRAGHTHRIYLSWYHSQFIWGLTAAIIRRLAQQVSI
;
A
#
# COMPACT_ATOMS: atom_id res chain seq x y z
N MET A 1 12.41 -14.80 -0.39
CA MET A 1 11.26 -14.10 -1.01
C MET A 1 10.00 -14.69 -0.41
N LEU A 2 9.01 -13.85 -0.14
CA LEU A 2 7.71 -14.24 0.38
C LEU A 2 6.63 -13.68 -0.55
N LEU A 3 5.72 -14.54 -1.01
CA LEU A 3 4.44 -14.15 -1.60
C LEU A 3 3.37 -14.38 -0.53
N HIS A 4 2.57 -13.37 -0.25
CA HIS A 4 1.64 -13.36 0.86
C HIS A 4 0.25 -12.90 0.42
N SER A 5 -0.76 -13.67 0.79
CA SER A 5 -2.17 -13.39 0.49
C SER A 5 -2.79 -12.29 1.37
N GLY A 6 -1.99 -11.66 2.25
CA GLY A 6 -2.35 -10.42 2.97
C GLY A 6 -3.49 -10.56 3.97
N PHE A 7 -3.86 -11.78 4.39
CA PHE A 7 -5.09 -12.02 5.17
C PHE A 7 -6.33 -11.35 4.56
N ALA A 8 -6.33 -11.16 3.24
CA ALA A 8 -7.42 -10.54 2.50
C ALA A 8 -8.67 -11.40 2.68
N ASP A 9 -9.86 -10.82 2.71
CA ASP A 9 -11.09 -11.60 2.52
C ASP A 9 -11.41 -11.57 1.03
N HIS A 10 -10.75 -12.44 0.28
CA HIS A 10 -10.78 -12.49 -1.18
C HIS A 10 -10.81 -13.94 -1.63
N SER A 11 -11.52 -14.24 -2.72
CA SER A 11 -11.58 -15.58 -3.32
C SER A 11 -10.22 -16.19 -3.74
N HIS A 12 -9.12 -15.42 -3.73
CA HIS A 12 -7.80 -15.82 -4.19
C HIS A 12 -6.71 -15.60 -3.13
N ASN A 13 -7.08 -15.66 -1.85
CA ASN A 13 -6.19 -15.44 -0.69
C ASN A 13 -5.63 -16.73 -0.07
N ARG A 14 -5.70 -17.87 -0.77
CA ARG A 14 -5.56 -19.21 -0.15
C ARG A 14 -4.14 -19.50 0.36
N PHE A 15 -3.11 -18.98 -0.32
CA PHE A 15 -1.75 -19.47 -0.13
C PHE A 15 -0.76 -18.36 0.24
N ASP A 16 0.16 -18.69 1.13
CA ASP A 16 1.44 -17.99 1.26
C ASP A 16 2.58 -18.90 0.81
N ILE A 17 3.57 -18.33 0.12
CA ILE A 17 4.69 -19.07 -0.48
C ILE A 17 5.98 -18.43 -0.04
N LEU A 18 6.80 -19.18 0.71
CA LEU A 18 8.12 -18.76 1.14
C LEU A 18 9.20 -19.58 0.42
N VAL A 19 10.21 -18.87 -0.09
CA VAL A 19 11.42 -19.45 -0.70
C VAL A 19 12.67 -18.69 -0.27
N ALA A 20 13.80 -19.37 -0.25
CA ALA A 20 15.14 -18.79 -0.04
C ALA A 20 16.21 -19.74 -0.60
N GLN A 21 17.48 -19.33 -0.63
CA GLN A 21 18.58 -20.13 -1.20
C GLN A 21 18.25 -20.74 -2.57
N PRO A 22 18.07 -19.89 -3.61
CA PRO A 22 17.84 -20.39 -4.96
C PRO A 22 19.02 -21.24 -5.43
N ARG A 23 18.75 -22.24 -6.28
CA ARG A 23 19.81 -22.98 -6.99
C ARG A 23 20.46 -22.13 -8.07
N ILE A 24 19.63 -21.34 -8.76
CA ILE A 24 20.05 -20.47 -9.85
C ILE A 24 19.41 -19.10 -9.62
N THR A 25 20.16 -18.02 -9.81
CA THR A 25 19.61 -16.67 -9.93
C THR A 25 19.77 -16.15 -11.35
N LEU A 26 18.75 -15.45 -11.83
CA LEU A 26 18.77 -14.72 -13.08
C LEU A 26 18.52 -13.24 -12.78
N THR A 27 19.49 -12.40 -13.12
CA THR A 27 19.44 -10.96 -12.89
C THR A 27 19.65 -10.22 -14.20
N THR A 28 18.68 -9.43 -14.64
CA THR A 28 18.76 -8.67 -15.90
C THR A 28 18.92 -7.18 -15.62
N HIS A 29 19.90 -6.56 -16.26
CA HIS A 29 20.06 -5.10 -16.35
C HIS A 29 20.19 -4.70 -17.82
N GLY A 30 19.18 -3.99 -18.33
CA GLY A 30 19.10 -3.61 -19.73
C GLY A 30 19.26 -4.83 -20.64
N ALA A 31 20.28 -4.80 -21.50
CA ALA A 31 20.51 -5.85 -22.49
C ALA A 31 21.12 -7.15 -21.93
N THR A 32 21.67 -7.14 -20.70
CA THR A 32 22.44 -8.28 -20.19
C THR A 32 21.71 -8.98 -19.05
N THR A 33 21.65 -10.31 -19.12
CA THR A 33 21.22 -11.19 -18.04
C THR A 33 22.42 -11.95 -17.50
N GLU A 34 22.64 -11.85 -16.19
CA GLU A 34 23.58 -12.68 -15.45
C GLU A 34 22.82 -13.90 -14.88
N VAL A 35 23.32 -15.09 -15.17
CA VAL A 35 22.84 -16.36 -14.65
C VAL A 35 23.91 -16.91 -13.71
N ILE A 36 23.58 -17.05 -12.44
CA ILE A 36 24.50 -17.57 -11.42
C ILE A 36 23.95 -18.91 -10.94
N SER A 37 24.75 -19.97 -11.07
CA SER A 37 24.48 -21.31 -10.56
C SER A 37 25.72 -21.79 -9.84
N ASP A 38 25.60 -22.16 -8.57
CA ASP A 38 26.75 -22.49 -7.71
C ASP A 38 27.79 -21.35 -7.75
N ASP A 39 29.05 -21.64 -8.12
CA ASP A 39 30.14 -20.66 -8.27
C ASP A 39 30.34 -20.18 -9.72
N VAL A 40 29.44 -20.54 -10.64
CA VAL A 40 29.55 -20.22 -12.08
C VAL A 40 28.63 -19.06 -12.42
N THR A 41 29.19 -18.01 -13.02
CA THR A 41 28.45 -16.86 -13.56
C THR A 41 28.53 -16.85 -15.08
N ILE A 42 27.38 -16.84 -15.75
CA ILE A 42 27.25 -16.72 -17.19
C ILE A 42 26.54 -15.41 -17.51
N ARG A 43 27.05 -14.66 -18.49
CA ARG A 43 26.41 -13.44 -19.01
C ARG A 43 25.85 -13.70 -20.39
N SER A 44 24.60 -13.32 -20.63
CA SER A 44 23.92 -13.50 -21.91
C SER A 44 23.13 -12.25 -22.31
N GLN A 45 23.05 -11.98 -23.61
CA GLN A 45 22.18 -10.94 -24.17
C GLN A 45 20.90 -11.51 -24.81
N GLN A 46 20.66 -12.83 -24.67
CA GLN A 46 19.43 -13.45 -25.12
C GLN A 46 18.21 -12.88 -24.38
N ASP A 47 17.03 -13.14 -24.92
CA ASP A 47 15.77 -12.74 -24.29
C ASP A 47 15.69 -13.33 -22.86
N PRO A 48 15.43 -12.50 -21.83
CA PRO A 48 15.44 -12.94 -20.44
C PRO A 48 14.34 -13.96 -20.12
N PHE A 49 13.19 -13.93 -20.80
CA PHE A 49 12.12 -14.90 -20.61
C PHE A 49 12.50 -16.26 -21.22
N GLU A 50 13.12 -16.25 -22.40
CA GLU A 50 13.67 -17.47 -23.03
C GLU A 50 14.78 -18.10 -22.18
N LEU A 51 15.70 -17.28 -21.67
CA LEU A 51 16.75 -17.74 -20.75
C LEU A 51 16.17 -18.38 -19.49
N LEU A 52 15.18 -17.73 -18.87
CA LEU A 52 14.49 -18.28 -17.71
C LEU A 52 13.85 -19.63 -18.02
N GLN A 53 13.18 -19.74 -19.17
CA GLN A 53 12.59 -21.01 -19.63
C GLN A 53 13.64 -22.10 -19.80
N GLN A 54 14.77 -21.79 -20.46
CA GLN A 54 15.87 -22.74 -20.65
C GLN A 54 16.42 -23.23 -19.31
N GLN A 55 16.65 -22.34 -18.35
CA GLN A 55 17.16 -22.71 -17.02
C GLN A 55 16.15 -23.55 -16.22
N MET A 56 14.85 -23.25 -16.33
CA MET A 56 13.79 -24.06 -15.71
C MET A 56 13.72 -25.46 -16.32
N VAL A 57 13.71 -25.57 -17.66
CA VAL A 57 13.67 -26.86 -18.37
C VAL A 57 14.91 -27.71 -18.04
N ALA A 58 16.08 -27.08 -17.94
CA ALA A 58 17.33 -27.76 -17.60
C ALA A 58 17.31 -28.43 -16.21
N GLN A 59 16.41 -28.02 -15.30
CA GLN A 59 16.25 -28.70 -14.00
C GLN A 59 15.61 -30.09 -14.14
N GLY A 60 14.86 -30.34 -15.22
CA GLY A 60 14.20 -31.64 -15.46
C GLY A 60 13.05 -31.97 -14.51
N TRP A 61 12.54 -31.01 -13.72
CA TRP A 61 11.41 -31.23 -12.82
C TRP A 61 10.09 -31.23 -13.59
N GLN A 62 9.32 -32.30 -13.45
CA GLN A 62 7.99 -32.46 -14.07
C GLN A 62 6.96 -33.00 -13.06
N PRO A 63 6.70 -32.27 -11.97
CA PRO A 63 5.67 -32.68 -11.02
C PRO A 63 4.29 -32.64 -11.69
N ALA A 64 3.43 -33.59 -11.32
CA ALA A 64 2.02 -33.50 -11.67
C ALA A 64 1.36 -32.32 -10.94
N PHE A 65 0.44 -31.63 -11.63
CA PHE A 65 -0.36 -30.56 -11.04
C PHE A 65 -1.04 -31.02 -9.75
N ASN A 66 -0.96 -30.19 -8.71
CA ASN A 66 -1.67 -30.38 -7.46
C ASN A 66 -2.35 -29.06 -7.04
N PRO A 67 -3.69 -29.02 -6.88
CA PRO A 67 -4.43 -27.81 -6.51
C PRO A 67 -4.12 -27.31 -5.09
N ASP A 68 -3.50 -28.13 -4.24
CA ASP A 68 -3.10 -27.79 -2.87
C ASP A 68 -1.64 -27.32 -2.80
N LEU A 69 -0.87 -27.48 -3.89
CA LEU A 69 0.52 -27.06 -4.02
C LEU A 69 0.69 -26.29 -5.33
N PRO A 70 0.24 -25.04 -5.43
CA PRO A 70 0.25 -24.29 -6.69
C PRO A 70 1.67 -23.94 -7.15
N PHE A 71 2.65 -23.95 -6.23
CA PHE A 71 4.06 -23.80 -6.53
C PHE A 71 4.84 -25.01 -6.00
N GLN A 72 5.30 -25.87 -6.90
CA GLN A 72 6.06 -27.10 -6.63
C GLN A 72 7.54 -26.92 -7.02
N GLY A 73 8.13 -25.80 -6.60
CA GLY A 73 9.43 -25.34 -7.10
C GLY A 73 9.32 -24.74 -8.51
N GLY A 74 10.41 -24.12 -8.97
CA GLY A 74 10.46 -23.34 -10.21
C GLY A 74 10.96 -21.92 -9.98
N ALA A 75 10.59 -21.01 -10.88
CA ALA A 75 11.02 -19.62 -10.82
C ALA A 75 10.11 -18.77 -9.93
N LEU A 76 10.69 -17.88 -9.12
CA LEU A 76 9.95 -16.90 -8.32
C LEU A 76 10.78 -15.62 -8.20
N GLY A 77 10.16 -14.47 -8.44
CA GLY A 77 10.84 -13.18 -8.27
C GLY A 77 10.15 -12.00 -8.93
N LEU A 78 10.97 -11.01 -9.28
CA LEU A 78 10.58 -9.71 -9.85
C LEU A 78 10.79 -9.69 -11.37
N PHE A 79 9.79 -9.17 -12.07
CA PHE A 79 9.82 -8.73 -13.46
C PHE A 79 9.48 -7.23 -13.46
N GLY A 80 10.47 -6.34 -13.44
CA GLY A 80 10.27 -4.89 -13.42
C GLY A 80 9.70 -4.38 -14.74
N TYR A 81 8.99 -3.24 -14.71
CA TYR A 81 8.38 -2.59 -15.88
C TYR A 81 9.39 -2.37 -17.02
N ASP A 82 10.61 -1.97 -16.70
CA ASP A 82 11.66 -1.73 -17.70
C ASP A 82 12.17 -3.00 -18.40
N LEU A 83 11.86 -4.20 -17.88
CA LEU A 83 12.04 -5.46 -18.61
C LEU A 83 11.23 -5.47 -19.92
N GLY A 84 10.15 -4.69 -19.98
CA GLY A 84 9.36 -4.46 -21.19
C GLY A 84 10.19 -3.92 -22.36
N ARG A 85 11.33 -3.25 -22.11
CA ARG A 85 12.28 -2.82 -23.16
C ARG A 85 12.96 -3.98 -23.88
N ARG A 86 12.88 -5.20 -23.34
CA ARG A 86 13.33 -6.44 -24.00
C ARG A 86 12.26 -7.08 -24.88
N VAL A 87 11.01 -6.63 -24.72
CA VAL A 87 9.85 -7.08 -25.51
C VAL A 87 9.53 -6.08 -26.61
N GLU A 88 9.54 -4.79 -26.29
CA GLU A 88 9.19 -3.68 -27.19
C GLU A 88 10.35 -2.67 -27.30
N SER A 89 10.49 -2.04 -28.47
CA SER A 89 11.48 -0.97 -28.68
C SER A 89 10.94 0.36 -28.18
N LEU A 90 11.63 0.97 -27.20
CA LEU A 90 11.23 2.24 -26.57
C LEU A 90 12.36 3.27 -26.65
N PRO A 91 12.03 4.57 -26.62
CA PRO A 91 13.04 5.61 -26.47
C PRO A 91 13.74 5.52 -25.10
N GLN A 92 14.86 6.23 -24.95
CA GLN A 92 15.64 6.29 -23.71
C GLN A 92 15.72 7.75 -23.27
N LEU A 93 14.64 8.24 -22.64
CA LEU A 93 14.48 9.64 -22.25
C LEU A 93 14.42 9.79 -20.73
N ALA A 94 13.69 8.91 -20.06
CA ALA A 94 13.56 8.91 -18.61
C ALA A 94 14.87 8.43 -17.96
N GLU A 95 15.27 9.11 -16.88
CA GLU A 95 16.50 8.79 -16.16
C GLU A 95 16.39 7.42 -15.47
N ALA A 96 17.42 6.58 -15.65
CA ALA A 96 17.55 5.30 -14.97
C ALA A 96 18.32 5.51 -13.65
N ASP A 97 17.63 5.98 -12.61
CA ASP A 97 18.27 6.44 -11.37
C ASP A 97 18.34 5.39 -10.26
N LEU A 98 17.64 4.26 -10.42
CA LEU A 98 17.68 3.13 -9.49
C LEU A 98 18.53 1.99 -10.06
N ALA A 99 19.36 1.38 -9.21
CA ALA A 99 20.19 0.23 -9.56
C ALA A 99 19.47 -1.13 -9.39
N LEU A 100 18.17 -1.14 -9.09
CA LEU A 100 17.38 -2.36 -9.01
C LEU A 100 17.32 -3.06 -10.40
N PRO A 101 17.50 -4.38 -10.49
CA PRO A 101 17.42 -5.12 -11.75
C PRO A 101 16.05 -5.04 -12.43
N ASP A 102 16.05 -5.08 -13.77
CA ASP A 102 14.83 -5.21 -14.59
C ASP A 102 14.19 -6.58 -14.40
N MET A 103 14.98 -7.62 -14.14
CA MET A 103 14.50 -8.94 -13.72
C MET A 103 15.37 -9.44 -12.57
N ALA A 104 14.78 -9.96 -11.50
CA ALA A 104 15.50 -10.57 -10.39
C ALA A 104 14.73 -11.80 -9.91
N VAL A 105 15.09 -12.97 -10.45
CA VAL A 105 14.35 -14.22 -10.28
C VAL A 105 15.29 -15.30 -9.75
N GLY A 106 14.82 -16.08 -8.78
CA GLY A 106 15.47 -17.31 -8.34
C GLY A 106 14.74 -18.53 -8.88
N ILE A 107 15.49 -19.59 -9.21
CA ILE A 107 14.96 -20.94 -9.45
C ILE A 107 15.17 -21.76 -8.17
N TYR A 108 14.07 -22.23 -7.60
CA TYR A 108 14.01 -22.89 -6.30
C TYR A 108 13.60 -24.35 -6.46
N ASP A 109 14.35 -25.23 -5.82
CA ASP A 109 14.04 -26.67 -5.73
C ASP A 109 13.23 -27.04 -4.49
N TRP A 110 12.82 -26.04 -3.71
CA TRP A 110 12.04 -26.22 -2.50
C TRP A 110 11.11 -25.02 -2.29
N ALA A 111 10.05 -25.23 -1.51
CA ALA A 111 9.16 -24.16 -1.07
C ALA A 111 8.48 -24.54 0.25
N LEU A 112 8.13 -23.53 1.04
CA LEU A 112 7.23 -23.67 2.17
C LEU A 112 5.89 -23.02 1.81
N ILE A 113 4.85 -23.84 1.74
CA ILE A 113 3.50 -23.44 1.31
C ILE A 113 2.58 -23.44 2.53
N ALA A 114 2.05 -22.27 2.90
CA ALA A 114 0.99 -22.18 3.90
C ALA A 114 -0.36 -22.18 3.19
N ASP A 115 -1.20 -23.17 3.48
CA ASP A 115 -2.58 -23.24 2.99
C ASP A 115 -3.53 -22.78 4.10
N HIS A 116 -4.09 -21.59 3.93
CA HIS A 116 -5.00 -20.98 4.92
C HIS A 116 -6.36 -21.68 4.98
N ARG A 117 -6.75 -22.40 3.91
CA ARG A 117 -8.02 -23.15 3.87
C ARG A 117 -7.89 -24.48 4.60
N LEU A 118 -6.81 -25.21 4.35
CA LEU A 118 -6.55 -26.51 5.00
C LEU A 118 -5.89 -26.36 6.38
N GLN A 119 -5.42 -25.15 6.71
CA GLN A 119 -4.63 -24.86 7.92
C GLN A 119 -3.38 -25.74 8.02
N THR A 120 -2.73 -25.98 6.89
CA THR A 120 -1.54 -26.83 6.77
C THR A 120 -0.35 -26.03 6.28
N LEU A 121 0.83 -26.35 6.80
CA LEU A 121 2.10 -25.83 6.31
C LEU A 121 2.88 -26.99 5.68
N THR A 122 3.12 -26.91 4.37
CA THR A 122 3.77 -27.98 3.61
C THR A 122 5.15 -27.53 3.15
N LEU A 123 6.18 -28.26 3.58
CA LEU A 123 7.53 -28.15 3.04
C LEU A 123 7.71 -29.16 1.91
N LEU A 124 8.03 -28.69 0.72
CA LEU A 124 8.43 -29.54 -0.41
C LEU A 124 9.88 -29.27 -0.80
N SER A 125 10.58 -30.29 -1.30
CA SER A 125 11.96 -30.22 -1.77
C SER A 125 12.22 -31.32 -2.80
N TYR A 126 12.90 -31.00 -3.91
CA TYR A 126 13.45 -32.01 -4.83
C TYR A 126 14.79 -32.60 -4.34
N GLY A 127 15.49 -31.90 -3.44
CA GLY A 127 16.62 -32.43 -2.68
C GLY A 127 16.16 -33.14 -1.38
N ASP A 128 17.07 -33.34 -0.43
CA ASP A 128 16.75 -33.91 0.88
C ASP A 128 15.85 -32.96 1.72
N VAL A 129 14.58 -33.33 1.85
CA VAL A 129 13.57 -32.57 2.59
C VAL A 129 13.87 -32.48 4.10
N GLU A 130 14.46 -33.52 4.70
CA GLU A 130 14.82 -33.54 6.11
C GLU A 130 16.04 -32.65 6.39
N GLN A 131 16.99 -32.60 5.45
CA GLN A 131 18.06 -31.62 5.49
C GLN A 131 17.52 -30.19 5.36
N ARG A 132 16.60 -29.95 4.43
CA ARG A 132 15.96 -28.63 4.26
C ARG A 132 15.19 -28.22 5.52
N TRP A 133 14.45 -29.14 6.13
CA TRP A 133 13.73 -28.92 7.38
C TRP A 133 14.68 -28.56 8.54
N ARG A 134 15.77 -29.30 8.71
CA ARG A 134 16.82 -28.98 9.71
C ARG A 134 17.43 -27.61 9.48
N TRP A 135 17.74 -27.26 8.23
CA TRP A 135 18.24 -25.92 7.88
C TRP A 135 17.23 -24.82 8.20
N LEU A 136 15.95 -25.04 7.90
CA LEU A 136 14.90 -24.04 8.17
C LEU A 136 14.75 -23.79 9.68
N ASN A 137 14.77 -24.85 10.48
CA ASN A 137 14.71 -24.74 11.94
C ASN A 137 15.99 -24.17 12.58
N SER A 138 17.13 -24.19 11.87
CA SER A 138 18.36 -23.57 12.37
C SER A 138 18.44 -22.07 12.08
N GLN A 139 17.50 -21.51 11.30
CA GLN A 139 17.50 -20.08 11.01
C GLN A 139 17.08 -19.30 12.26
N THR A 140 17.79 -18.21 12.55
CA THR A 140 17.45 -17.31 13.65
C THR A 140 16.92 -16.00 13.10
N ALA A 141 15.87 -15.47 13.71
CA ALA A 141 15.40 -14.13 13.38
C ALA A 141 16.51 -13.12 13.73
N PRO A 142 16.92 -12.24 12.80
CA PRO A 142 17.89 -11.20 13.11
C PRO A 142 17.31 -10.23 14.15
N ALA A 143 18.18 -9.56 14.91
CA ALA A 143 17.76 -8.52 15.83
C ALA A 143 17.04 -7.39 15.06
N ALA A 144 15.75 -7.21 15.34
CA ALA A 144 14.93 -6.22 14.67
C ALA A 144 15.41 -4.80 15.01
N ARG A 145 15.70 -4.01 13.98
CA ARG A 145 15.94 -2.57 14.11
C ARG A 145 14.63 -1.85 13.79
N PRO A 146 14.12 -0.98 14.67
CA PRO A 146 12.90 -0.23 14.39
C PRO A 146 13.01 0.52 13.07
N PHE A 147 12.04 0.31 12.17
CA PHE A 147 11.90 1.08 10.95
C PHE A 147 11.41 2.49 11.26
N THR A 148 12.12 3.49 10.74
CA THR A 148 11.78 4.90 10.90
C THR A 148 12.07 5.66 9.62
N LEU A 149 11.14 6.50 9.18
CA LEU A 149 11.39 7.51 8.15
C LEU A 149 12.19 8.66 8.74
N LEU A 150 13.26 9.04 8.07
CA LEU A 150 14.17 10.14 8.45
C LEU A 150 13.81 11.45 7.74
N SER A 151 12.98 11.39 6.70
CA SER A 151 12.48 12.56 5.99
C SER A 151 11.01 12.40 5.63
N ASP A 152 10.33 13.53 5.38
CA ASP A 152 9.04 13.52 4.70
C ASP A 152 9.17 12.96 3.27
N TRP A 153 8.05 12.48 2.74
CA TRP A 153 7.96 12.07 1.34
C TRP A 153 8.07 13.28 0.42
N ARG A 154 8.90 13.14 -0.62
CA ARG A 154 9.07 14.15 -1.67
C ARG A 154 8.69 13.58 -3.02
N ALA A 155 7.74 14.22 -3.69
CA ALA A 155 7.39 13.91 -5.07
C ALA A 155 8.52 14.33 -6.02
N ASN A 156 8.74 13.56 -7.08
CA ASN A 156 9.67 13.89 -8.17
C ASN A 156 9.11 14.96 -9.14
N MET A 157 7.87 15.40 -8.94
CA MET A 157 7.21 16.43 -9.72
C MET A 157 6.46 17.41 -8.83
N SER A 158 6.54 18.70 -9.18
CA SER A 158 5.67 19.72 -8.61
C SER A 158 4.24 19.61 -9.17
N ARG A 159 3.27 20.23 -8.49
CA ARG A 159 1.88 20.33 -8.99
C ARG A 159 1.82 20.92 -10.40
N GLN A 160 2.65 21.91 -10.70
CA GLN A 160 2.71 22.55 -12.02
C GLN A 160 3.26 21.57 -13.07
N GLN A 161 4.37 20.90 -12.79
CA GLN A 161 4.97 19.93 -13.70
C GLN A 161 4.03 18.76 -14.02
N TYR A 162 3.27 18.30 -13.01
CA TYR A 162 2.22 17.30 -13.25
C TYR A 162 1.14 17.84 -14.19
N GLY A 163 0.64 19.07 -13.96
CA GLY A 163 -0.37 19.70 -14.80
C GLY A 163 0.07 19.91 -16.26
N GLU A 164 1.31 20.33 -16.47
CA GLU A 164 1.90 20.45 -17.81
C GLU A 164 1.91 19.11 -18.54
N LYS A 165 2.35 18.03 -17.87
CA LYS A 165 2.37 16.67 -18.44
C LYS A 165 0.96 16.13 -18.69
N PHE A 166 0.03 16.39 -17.78
CA PHE A 166 -1.38 16.06 -17.95
C PHE A 166 -1.95 16.72 -19.23
N GLN A 167 -1.67 18.00 -19.45
CA GLN A 167 -2.15 18.72 -20.64
C GLN A 167 -1.53 18.19 -21.93
N ARG A 168 -0.26 17.77 -21.89
CA ARG A 168 0.39 17.09 -23.03
C ARG A 168 -0.29 15.75 -23.33
N ILE A 169 -0.64 14.97 -22.32
CA ILE A 169 -1.42 13.73 -22.49
C ILE A 169 -2.79 14.04 -23.11
N GLN A 170 -3.52 15.03 -22.60
CA GLN A 170 -4.80 15.45 -23.19
C GLN A 170 -4.65 15.89 -24.66
N HIS A 171 -3.51 16.45 -25.06
CA HIS A 171 -3.22 16.73 -26.46
C HIS A 171 -3.06 15.44 -27.29
N TYR A 172 -2.25 14.48 -26.82
CA TYR A 172 -2.09 13.18 -27.48
C TYR A 172 -3.40 12.40 -27.60
N LEU A 173 -4.27 12.47 -26.59
CA LEU A 173 -5.59 11.83 -26.65
C LEU A 173 -6.50 12.49 -27.69
N ARG A 174 -6.47 13.83 -27.80
CA ARG A 174 -7.27 14.57 -28.79
C ARG A 174 -6.75 14.45 -30.23
N SER A 175 -5.45 14.22 -30.42
CA SER A 175 -4.87 13.94 -31.75
C SER A 175 -5.15 12.51 -32.23
N GLY A 176 -5.65 11.63 -31.35
CA GLY A 176 -5.95 10.23 -31.66
C GLY A 176 -4.75 9.29 -31.54
N ASP A 177 -3.65 9.73 -30.91
CA ASP A 177 -2.47 8.90 -30.70
C ASP A 177 -2.76 7.73 -29.74
N CYS A 178 -3.53 8.02 -28.69
CA CYS A 178 -3.93 7.09 -27.65
C CYS A 178 -5.38 7.37 -27.20
N TYR A 179 -5.98 6.39 -26.53
CA TYR A 179 -7.28 6.52 -25.86
C TYR A 179 -7.14 6.67 -24.33
N GLN A 180 -6.08 6.09 -23.77
CA GLN A 180 -5.75 6.18 -22.35
C GLN A 180 -4.24 6.12 -22.17
N ILE A 181 -3.69 6.93 -21.27
CA ILE A 181 -2.27 6.89 -20.87
C ILE A 181 -2.18 6.97 -19.35
N ASN A 182 -1.46 6.04 -18.71
CA ASN A 182 -1.25 6.05 -17.27
C ASN A 182 -0.03 6.92 -16.92
N LEU A 183 -0.26 8.08 -16.31
CA LEU A 183 0.81 8.96 -15.82
C LEU A 183 1.04 8.71 -14.33
N ALA A 184 2.30 8.51 -13.94
CA ALA A 184 2.69 8.32 -12.56
C ALA A 184 3.70 9.36 -12.08
N GLN A 185 3.71 9.55 -10.76
CA GLN A 185 4.75 10.28 -10.04
C GLN A 185 5.35 9.41 -8.94
N ARG A 186 6.60 9.66 -8.60
CA ARG A 186 7.35 8.91 -7.59
C ARG A 186 7.59 9.77 -6.37
N PHE A 187 7.32 9.20 -5.21
CA PHE A 187 7.56 9.78 -3.90
C PHE A 187 8.75 9.07 -3.28
N SER A 188 9.65 9.82 -2.65
CA SER A 188 10.84 9.27 -2.01
C SER A 188 11.04 9.86 -0.62
N ALA A 189 11.51 9.03 0.31
CA ALA A 189 11.88 9.44 1.66
C ALA A 189 13.17 8.72 2.09
N ASP A 190 13.92 9.33 2.98
CA ASP A 190 15.06 8.69 3.64
C ASP A 190 14.54 7.84 4.80
N TYR A 191 15.16 6.68 5.06
CA TYR A 191 14.75 5.78 6.13
C TYR A 191 15.94 5.06 6.78
N GLN A 192 15.70 4.50 7.96
CA GLN A 192 16.58 3.55 8.61
C GLN A 192 15.78 2.41 9.25
N GLY A 193 16.47 1.33 9.62
CA GLY A 193 15.87 0.18 10.30
C GLY A 193 15.55 -0.98 9.36
N ASP A 194 14.69 -1.89 9.81
CA ASP A 194 14.36 -3.12 9.08
C ASP A 194 13.09 -2.98 8.24
N GLU A 195 13.25 -3.13 6.93
CA GLU A 195 12.17 -3.08 5.93
C GLU A 195 11.15 -4.20 6.13
N TRP A 196 11.53 -5.32 6.75
CA TRP A 196 10.57 -6.38 7.10
C TRP A 196 9.49 -5.87 8.05
N GLN A 197 9.85 -5.03 9.03
CA GLN A 197 8.89 -4.43 9.95
C GLN A 197 7.92 -3.50 9.21
N ALA A 198 8.43 -2.69 8.27
CA ALA A 198 7.59 -1.85 7.42
C ALA A 198 6.61 -2.70 6.59
N PHE A 199 7.08 -3.82 6.01
CA PHE A 199 6.23 -4.74 5.27
C PHE A 199 5.12 -5.35 6.14
N CYS A 200 5.43 -5.80 7.36
CA CYS A 200 4.42 -6.33 8.27
C CYS A 200 3.33 -5.30 8.58
N GLN A 201 3.70 -4.04 8.84
CA GLN A 201 2.73 -2.95 9.09
C GLN A 201 1.89 -2.63 7.85
N LEU A 202 2.52 -2.58 6.68
CA LEU A 202 1.83 -2.38 5.39
C LEU A 202 0.85 -3.51 5.09
N SER A 203 1.24 -4.76 5.33
CA SER A 203 0.42 -5.93 5.06
C SER A 203 -0.85 -5.93 5.91
N VAL A 204 -0.73 -5.65 7.22
CA VAL A 204 -1.88 -5.58 8.14
C VAL A 204 -2.85 -4.45 7.76
N SER A 205 -2.34 -3.30 7.34
CA SER A 205 -3.17 -2.13 7.01
C SER A 205 -3.88 -2.26 5.66
N ASN A 206 -3.21 -2.82 4.64
CA ASN A 206 -3.76 -2.89 3.27
C ASN A 206 -4.54 -4.17 3.00
N ARG A 207 -4.22 -5.28 3.68
CA ARG A 207 -4.82 -6.61 3.50
C ARG A 207 -4.97 -7.03 2.04
N ALA A 208 -3.92 -6.84 1.25
CA ALA A 208 -3.98 -7.01 -0.19
C ALA A 208 -3.65 -8.46 -0.62
N PRO A 209 -4.45 -9.08 -1.49
CA PRO A 209 -4.35 -10.51 -1.84
C PRO A 209 -3.08 -10.92 -2.60
N PHE A 210 -2.36 -9.97 -3.20
CA PHE A 210 -1.15 -10.26 -4.00
C PHE A 210 0.07 -9.53 -3.46
N SER A 211 0.24 -9.57 -2.13
CA SER A 211 1.37 -8.95 -1.44
C SER A 211 2.65 -9.76 -1.62
N ALA A 212 3.80 -9.10 -1.56
CA ALA A 212 5.09 -9.77 -1.65
C ALA A 212 6.20 -9.00 -0.91
N PHE A 213 7.14 -9.74 -0.33
CA PHE A 213 8.38 -9.22 0.23
C PHE A 213 9.58 -9.89 -0.43
N LEU A 214 10.35 -9.12 -1.19
CA LEU A 214 11.58 -9.59 -1.82
C LEU A 214 12.78 -8.92 -1.16
N ARG A 215 13.69 -9.75 -0.62
CA ARG A 215 15.01 -9.31 -0.17
C ARG A 215 16.01 -9.66 -1.27
N LEU A 216 16.53 -8.64 -1.94
CA LEU A 216 17.58 -8.75 -2.96
C LEU A 216 18.93 -8.31 -2.33
N PRO A 217 20.08 -8.53 -3.00
CA PRO A 217 21.38 -8.20 -2.42
C PRO A 217 21.54 -6.73 -2.01
N HIS A 218 20.98 -5.80 -2.79
CA HIS A 218 21.14 -4.36 -2.60
C HIS A 218 19.81 -3.61 -2.37
N ASN A 219 18.68 -4.28 -2.53
CA ASN A 219 17.36 -3.66 -2.51
C ASN A 219 16.36 -4.54 -1.76
N SER A 220 15.29 -3.92 -1.27
CA SER A 220 14.09 -4.64 -0.83
C SER A 220 12.88 -4.14 -1.59
N VAL A 221 11.98 -5.06 -1.95
CA VAL A 221 10.71 -4.74 -2.62
C VAL A 221 9.56 -5.16 -1.72
N LEU A 222 8.74 -4.20 -1.33
CA LEU A 222 7.61 -4.36 -0.42
C LEU A 222 6.33 -4.09 -1.20
N SER A 223 5.66 -5.13 -1.68
CA SER A 223 4.42 -5.01 -2.45
C SER A 223 3.21 -5.35 -1.59
N VAL A 224 2.19 -4.49 -1.61
CA VAL A 224 0.85 -4.76 -1.09
C VAL A 224 -0.17 -4.59 -2.22
N SER A 225 0.10 -5.27 -3.34
CA SER A 225 -0.73 -5.16 -4.54
C SER A 225 -2.08 -5.84 -4.38
N PRO A 226 -3.18 -5.18 -4.78
CA PRO A 226 -4.50 -5.78 -4.84
C PRO A 226 -4.80 -6.42 -6.21
N GLU A 227 -3.95 -6.22 -7.22
CA GLU A 227 -4.26 -6.56 -8.61
C GLU A 227 -3.41 -7.73 -9.10
N ARG A 228 -4.08 -8.79 -9.53
CA ARG A 228 -3.49 -9.89 -10.27
C ARG A 228 -3.30 -9.49 -11.73
N PHE A 229 -2.13 -9.78 -12.27
CA PHE A 229 -1.85 -9.62 -13.68
C PHE A 229 -2.33 -10.83 -14.48
N LEU A 230 -1.71 -11.99 -14.28
CA LEU A 230 -2.00 -13.22 -15.01
C LEU A 230 -1.99 -14.41 -14.06
N TRP A 231 -2.98 -15.28 -14.23
CA TRP A 231 -3.01 -16.60 -13.62
C TRP A 231 -3.09 -17.66 -14.72
N LEU A 232 -2.29 -18.70 -14.59
CA LEU A 232 -2.26 -19.85 -15.46
C LEU A 232 -2.34 -21.11 -14.61
N GLU A 233 -3.34 -21.94 -14.88
CA GLU A 233 -3.50 -23.25 -14.24
C GLU A 233 -3.94 -24.24 -15.30
N GLN A 234 -3.23 -25.36 -15.46
CA GLN A 234 -3.58 -26.41 -16.43
C GLN A 234 -3.89 -25.83 -17.83
N GLN A 235 -3.04 -24.93 -18.33
CA GLN A 235 -3.21 -24.20 -19.58
C GLN A 235 -4.41 -23.26 -19.68
N ARG A 236 -5.15 -23.04 -18.58
CA ARG A 236 -6.23 -22.05 -18.52
C ARG A 236 -5.66 -20.72 -18.05
N ILE A 237 -5.71 -19.73 -18.93
CA ILE A 237 -5.31 -18.36 -18.66
C ILE A 237 -6.50 -17.63 -18.04
N GLN A 238 -6.24 -16.82 -17.02
CA GLN A 238 -7.20 -15.89 -16.46
C GLN A 238 -6.52 -14.57 -16.11
N THR A 239 -7.20 -13.46 -16.39
CA THR A 239 -6.88 -12.15 -15.82
C THR A 239 -8.16 -11.44 -15.43
N ARG A 240 -8.11 -10.65 -14.36
CA ARG A 240 -9.27 -10.00 -13.73
C ARG A 240 -9.00 -8.52 -13.52
N PRO A 241 -8.99 -7.70 -14.59
CA PRO A 241 -8.79 -6.25 -14.46
C PRO A 241 -9.85 -5.62 -13.57
N ILE A 242 -9.38 -4.68 -12.72
CA ILE A 242 -10.22 -3.89 -11.82
C ILE A 242 -10.20 -2.43 -12.29
N LYS A 243 -11.38 -1.86 -12.54
CA LYS A 243 -11.53 -0.41 -12.83
C LYS A 243 -12.83 0.10 -12.26
N GLY A 244 -12.75 1.01 -11.29
CA GLY A 244 -13.87 1.50 -10.50
C GLY A 244 -13.92 0.85 -9.12
N THR A 245 -13.99 1.68 -8.08
CA THR A 245 -14.00 1.22 -6.68
C THR A 245 -14.82 2.18 -5.84
N LEU A 246 -15.75 1.66 -5.04
CA LEU A 246 -16.50 2.43 -4.05
C LEU A 246 -16.37 1.80 -2.67
N PRO A 247 -16.36 2.57 -1.58
CA PRO A 247 -16.34 2.00 -0.23
C PRO A 247 -17.60 1.17 0.05
N ARG A 248 -17.51 0.24 1.00
CA ARG A 248 -18.69 -0.41 1.59
C ARG A 248 -19.37 0.52 2.58
N LEU A 249 -20.69 0.40 2.73
CA LEU A 249 -21.46 1.09 3.76
C LEU A 249 -22.00 0.11 4.80
N ALA A 250 -22.15 0.61 6.03
CA ALA A 250 -22.68 -0.18 7.14
C ALA A 250 -24.17 -0.50 6.98
N ASP A 251 -24.92 0.40 6.33
CA ASP A 251 -26.32 0.19 6.00
C ASP A 251 -26.45 -0.63 4.71
N ALA A 252 -27.16 -1.76 4.78
CA ALA A 252 -27.25 -2.72 3.69
C ALA A 252 -27.98 -2.17 2.45
N GLU A 253 -28.99 -1.31 2.63
CA GLU A 253 -29.73 -0.73 1.52
C GLU A 253 -28.88 0.31 0.78
N GLN A 254 -28.19 1.16 1.53
CA GLN A 254 -27.24 2.13 0.99
C GLN A 254 -26.04 1.45 0.33
N ASP A 255 -25.51 0.37 0.92
CA ASP A 255 -24.42 -0.42 0.36
C ASP A 255 -24.82 -1.05 -0.99
N ALA A 256 -26.03 -1.61 -1.07
CA ALA A 256 -26.58 -2.15 -2.30
C ALA A 256 -26.89 -1.05 -3.34
N ALA A 257 -27.29 0.15 -2.91
CA ALA A 257 -27.42 1.31 -3.78
C ALA A 257 -26.05 1.77 -4.31
N GLN A 258 -25.01 1.70 -3.48
CA GLN A 258 -23.65 2.06 -3.88
C GLN A 258 -23.06 1.07 -4.88
N ALA A 259 -23.27 -0.23 -4.68
CA ALA A 259 -22.90 -1.26 -5.65
C ALA A 259 -23.60 -1.03 -7.00
N ARG A 260 -24.91 -0.74 -7.00
CA ARG A 260 -25.67 -0.38 -8.22
C ARG A 260 -25.10 0.86 -8.89
N ARG A 261 -24.75 1.90 -8.12
CA ARG A 261 -24.13 3.12 -8.65
C ARG A 261 -22.79 2.84 -9.34
N LEU A 262 -21.97 1.95 -8.79
CA LEU A 262 -20.72 1.53 -9.44
C LEU A 262 -21.00 0.73 -10.72
N ALA A 263 -21.92 -0.23 -10.65
CA ALA A 263 -22.33 -1.05 -11.79
C ALA A 263 -22.87 -0.20 -12.95
N ASP A 264 -23.58 0.88 -12.65
CA ASP A 264 -24.21 1.76 -13.64
C ASP A 264 -23.33 2.94 -14.07
N SER A 265 -22.14 3.09 -13.50
CA SER A 265 -21.23 4.21 -13.81
C SER A 265 -20.74 4.12 -15.27
N PRO A 266 -21.14 5.07 -16.16
CA PRO A 266 -20.72 5.03 -17.55
C PRO A 266 -19.20 5.22 -17.72
N LYS A 267 -18.60 6.03 -16.83
CA LYS A 267 -17.15 6.28 -16.80
C LYS A 267 -16.39 4.98 -16.48
N ASP A 268 -16.70 4.36 -15.35
CA ASP A 268 -15.97 3.16 -14.88
C ASP A 268 -16.14 1.98 -15.85
N ARG A 269 -17.34 1.82 -16.45
CA ARG A 269 -17.58 0.80 -17.49
C ARG A 269 -16.78 1.06 -18.76
N ALA A 270 -16.70 2.32 -19.21
CA ALA A 270 -15.92 2.67 -20.40
C ALA A 270 -14.43 2.38 -20.19
N GLU A 271 -13.86 2.81 -19.07
CA GLU A 271 -12.46 2.52 -18.72
C GLU A 271 -12.22 1.01 -18.58
N ASN A 272 -13.11 0.29 -17.89
CA ASN A 272 -12.98 -1.16 -17.73
C ASN A 272 -13.02 -1.87 -19.09
N LEU A 273 -13.93 -1.49 -19.98
CA LEU A 273 -14.05 -2.09 -21.33
C LEU A 273 -12.77 -1.90 -22.15
N MET A 274 -12.17 -0.71 -22.09
CA MET A 274 -10.91 -0.42 -22.77
C MET A 274 -9.78 -1.34 -22.28
N ILE A 275 -9.69 -1.57 -20.96
CA ILE A 275 -8.71 -2.50 -20.39
C ILE A 275 -9.01 -3.95 -20.78
N VAL A 276 -10.28 -4.35 -20.78
CA VAL A 276 -10.70 -5.69 -21.22
C VAL A 276 -10.25 -5.94 -22.66
N ASP A 277 -10.49 -5.01 -23.57
CA ASP A 277 -10.08 -5.16 -24.97
C ASP A 277 -8.56 -5.21 -25.14
N LEU A 278 -7.82 -4.41 -24.37
CA LEU A 278 -6.37 -4.45 -24.34
C LEU A 278 -5.84 -5.82 -23.88
N LEU A 279 -6.35 -6.35 -22.78
CA LEU A 279 -5.94 -7.65 -22.24
C LEU A 279 -6.36 -8.82 -23.13
N ARG A 280 -7.52 -8.73 -23.80
CA ARG A 280 -7.93 -9.70 -24.81
C ARG A 280 -6.96 -9.74 -25.98
N ASN A 281 -6.51 -8.56 -26.45
CA ASN A 281 -5.54 -8.46 -27.52
C ASN A 281 -4.18 -9.06 -27.10
N ASP A 282 -3.69 -8.72 -25.90
CA ASP A 282 -2.44 -9.24 -25.37
C ASP A 282 -2.44 -10.77 -25.25
N ILE A 283 -3.46 -11.33 -24.60
CA ILE A 283 -3.61 -12.79 -24.44
C ILE A 283 -3.83 -13.46 -25.80
N GLY A 284 -4.55 -12.82 -26.71
CA GLY A 284 -4.83 -13.34 -28.06
C GLY A 284 -3.58 -13.55 -28.93
N ARG A 285 -2.44 -12.93 -28.59
CA ARG A 285 -1.17 -13.14 -29.31
C ARG A 285 -0.58 -14.54 -29.11
N VAL A 286 -0.91 -15.19 -28.00
CA VAL A 286 -0.30 -16.46 -27.56
C VAL A 286 -1.33 -17.55 -27.28
N ALA A 287 -2.57 -17.19 -26.96
CA ALA A 287 -3.63 -18.14 -26.71
C ALA A 287 -4.06 -18.91 -27.98
N GLN A 288 -4.63 -20.10 -27.78
CA GLN A 288 -5.24 -20.87 -28.86
C GLN A 288 -6.29 -20.02 -29.60
N PRO A 289 -6.26 -19.96 -30.96
CA PRO A 289 -7.20 -19.17 -31.73
C PRO A 289 -8.65 -19.48 -31.37
N GLY A 290 -9.43 -18.42 -31.13
CA GLY A 290 -10.83 -18.57 -30.74
C GLY A 290 -11.06 -19.09 -29.32
N SER A 291 -10.06 -19.19 -28.45
CA SER A 291 -10.24 -19.55 -27.03
C SER A 291 -10.49 -18.35 -26.09
N VAL A 292 -10.10 -17.14 -26.51
CA VAL A 292 -10.27 -15.92 -25.68
C VAL A 292 -11.76 -15.63 -25.48
N ARG A 293 -12.18 -15.49 -24.22
CA ARG A 293 -13.55 -15.23 -23.78
C ARG A 293 -13.57 -14.18 -22.68
N VAL A 294 -14.69 -13.47 -22.57
CA VAL A 294 -14.99 -12.55 -21.47
C VAL A 294 -16.25 -13.08 -20.77
N PRO A 295 -16.14 -14.11 -19.91
CA PRO A 295 -17.30 -14.70 -19.25
C PRO A 295 -18.05 -13.71 -18.35
N GLU A 296 -17.34 -12.75 -17.77
CA GLU A 296 -17.88 -11.76 -16.84
C GLU A 296 -17.40 -10.37 -17.27
N LEU A 297 -18.34 -9.44 -17.42
CA LEU A 297 -18.07 -8.06 -17.82
C LEU A 297 -18.85 -7.13 -16.89
N PHE A 298 -18.15 -6.19 -16.24
CA PHE A 298 -18.72 -5.20 -15.32
C PHE A 298 -19.43 -5.83 -14.10
N VAL A 299 -18.85 -6.90 -13.54
CA VAL A 299 -19.38 -7.52 -12.33
C VAL A 299 -18.90 -6.73 -11.12
N VAL A 300 -19.83 -6.28 -10.29
CA VAL A 300 -19.49 -5.66 -9.01
C VAL A 300 -19.27 -6.74 -7.97
N GLU A 301 -18.04 -6.86 -7.49
CA GLU A 301 -17.65 -7.80 -6.44
C GLU A 301 -17.56 -7.10 -5.08
N PRO A 302 -18.30 -7.58 -4.07
CA PRO A 302 -18.20 -7.06 -2.73
C PRO A 302 -16.97 -7.62 -2.02
N PHE A 303 -16.12 -6.73 -1.53
CA PHE A 303 -15.05 -7.01 -0.57
C PHE A 303 -15.40 -6.37 0.78
N PRO A 304 -14.74 -6.72 1.90
CA PRO A 304 -15.12 -6.17 3.21
C PRO A 304 -15.05 -4.65 3.31
N ALA A 305 -14.13 -4.02 2.58
CA ALA A 305 -13.91 -2.57 2.65
C ALA A 305 -14.44 -1.81 1.43
N VAL A 306 -14.54 -2.45 0.27
CA VAL A 306 -14.93 -1.80 -1.00
C VAL A 306 -15.78 -2.72 -1.90
N HIS A 307 -16.52 -2.12 -2.83
CA HIS A 307 -17.04 -2.74 -4.04
C HIS A 307 -16.06 -2.49 -5.19
N HIS A 308 -15.68 -3.54 -5.93
CA HIS A 308 -14.84 -3.44 -7.13
C HIS A 308 -15.63 -3.78 -8.37
N LEU A 309 -15.46 -3.01 -9.45
CA LEU A 309 -15.96 -3.39 -10.76
C LEU A 309 -14.90 -4.21 -11.50
N VAL A 310 -15.19 -5.49 -11.66
CA VAL A 310 -14.29 -6.52 -12.16
C VAL A 310 -14.83 -7.07 -13.47
N SER A 311 -13.91 -7.37 -14.39
CA SER A 311 -14.21 -8.17 -15.57
C SER A 311 -13.24 -9.34 -15.61
N THR A 312 -13.68 -10.49 -16.11
CA THR A 312 -12.87 -11.70 -16.16
C THR A 312 -12.60 -12.03 -17.62
N ILE A 313 -11.33 -12.13 -18.01
CA ILE A 313 -10.90 -12.61 -19.32
C ILE A 313 -10.26 -13.98 -19.13
N THR A 314 -10.68 -14.95 -19.94
CA THR A 314 -10.13 -16.31 -19.93
C THR A 314 -9.68 -16.73 -21.30
N ALA A 315 -8.66 -17.58 -21.39
CA ALA A 315 -8.24 -18.20 -22.64
C ALA A 315 -7.55 -19.55 -22.37
N THR A 316 -7.19 -20.26 -23.44
CA THR A 316 -6.42 -21.51 -23.36
C THR A 316 -5.04 -21.29 -23.96
N LEU A 317 -3.99 -21.57 -23.20
CA LEU A 317 -2.62 -21.58 -23.69
C LEU A 317 -2.38 -22.86 -24.53
N PRO A 318 -1.74 -22.79 -25.70
CA PRO A 318 -1.37 -23.99 -26.45
C PRO A 318 -0.41 -24.88 -25.65
N ASP A 319 -0.50 -26.21 -25.78
CA ASP A 319 0.40 -27.14 -25.09
C ASP A 319 1.87 -26.98 -25.49
N THR A 320 2.12 -26.34 -26.65
CA THR A 320 3.46 -26.01 -27.15
C THR A 320 4.02 -24.74 -26.53
N ALA A 321 3.21 -23.94 -25.85
CA ALA A 321 3.60 -22.67 -25.27
C ALA A 321 3.77 -22.80 -23.75
N SER A 322 4.70 -22.02 -23.22
CA SER A 322 5.10 -22.00 -21.82
C SER A 322 4.55 -20.79 -21.07
N ALA A 323 4.56 -20.86 -19.74
CA ALA A 323 4.18 -19.75 -18.88
C ALA A 323 5.06 -18.50 -19.09
N THR A 324 6.35 -18.69 -19.39
CA THR A 324 7.29 -17.60 -19.72
C THR A 324 6.90 -16.90 -21.01
N GLU A 325 6.50 -17.63 -22.05
CA GLU A 325 6.00 -17.06 -23.32
C GLU A 325 4.69 -16.29 -23.11
N LEU A 326 3.77 -16.81 -22.29
CA LEU A 326 2.54 -16.10 -21.92
C LEU A 326 2.85 -14.77 -21.23
N LEU A 327 3.72 -14.79 -20.21
CA LEU A 327 4.12 -13.59 -19.49
C LEU A 327 4.77 -12.58 -20.44
N ARG A 328 5.74 -13.02 -21.24
CA ARG A 328 6.44 -12.21 -22.24
C ARG A 328 5.48 -11.54 -23.22
N ALA A 329 4.49 -12.27 -23.75
CA ALA A 329 3.55 -11.74 -24.74
C ALA A 329 2.65 -10.62 -24.20
N CYS A 330 2.36 -10.66 -22.90
CA CYS A 330 1.48 -9.71 -22.23
C CYS A 330 2.22 -8.56 -21.54
N PHE A 331 3.55 -8.67 -21.33
CA PHE A 331 4.31 -7.76 -20.47
C PHE A 331 4.68 -6.42 -21.16
N PRO A 332 4.64 -5.27 -20.45
CA PRO A 332 4.03 -5.06 -19.13
C PRO A 332 2.49 -4.98 -19.23
N GLY A 333 1.81 -5.03 -18.09
CA GLY A 333 0.35 -5.08 -18.04
C GLY A 333 -0.35 -3.91 -18.74
N GLY A 334 -1.41 -4.19 -19.49
CA GLY A 334 -2.18 -3.16 -20.19
C GLY A 334 -2.83 -2.12 -19.26
N SER A 335 -3.27 -2.54 -18.07
CA SER A 335 -3.99 -1.69 -17.10
C SER A 335 -3.18 -0.53 -16.52
N ILE A 336 -1.84 -0.61 -16.63
CA ILE A 336 -0.87 0.35 -16.06
C ILE A 336 -0.05 1.09 -17.13
N THR A 337 -0.29 0.82 -18.41
CA THR A 337 0.34 1.52 -19.53
C THR A 337 -0.68 2.46 -20.17
N GLY A 338 -1.54 1.91 -21.02
CA GLY A 338 -2.45 2.66 -21.86
C GLY A 338 -2.77 1.93 -23.15
N ALA A 339 -3.66 2.50 -23.95
CA ALA A 339 -4.12 1.91 -25.20
C ALA A 339 -3.99 2.93 -26.34
N PRO A 340 -3.32 2.61 -27.46
CA PRO A 340 -2.50 1.40 -27.72
C PRO A 340 -1.24 1.30 -26.84
N LYS A 341 -0.86 0.08 -26.42
CA LYS A 341 0.20 -0.15 -25.43
C LYS A 341 1.54 0.52 -25.75
N VAL A 342 2.12 0.20 -26.92
CA VAL A 342 3.45 0.69 -27.30
C VAL A 342 3.48 2.22 -27.36
N ARG A 343 2.48 2.84 -28.00
CA ARG A 343 2.39 4.30 -28.09
C ARG A 343 2.22 4.96 -26.72
N ALA A 344 1.42 4.38 -25.84
CA ALA A 344 1.28 4.88 -24.47
C ALA A 344 2.61 4.77 -23.69
N MET A 345 3.38 3.69 -23.88
CA MET A 345 4.69 3.51 -23.25
C MET A 345 5.72 4.53 -23.74
N GLU A 346 5.73 4.87 -25.03
CA GLU A 346 6.59 5.95 -25.57
C GLU A 346 6.28 7.31 -24.92
N ILE A 347 4.99 7.62 -24.75
CA ILE A 347 4.55 8.87 -24.12
C ILE A 347 4.87 8.87 -22.62
N ILE A 348 4.71 7.73 -21.94
CA ILE A 348 5.14 7.57 -20.54
C ILE A 348 6.63 7.86 -20.41
N GLU A 349 7.46 7.26 -21.29
CA GLU A 349 8.90 7.46 -21.31
C GLU A 349 9.30 8.92 -21.57
N GLU A 350 8.54 9.63 -22.41
CA GLU A 350 8.74 11.05 -22.68
C GLU A 350 8.39 11.95 -21.49
N LEU A 351 7.33 11.61 -20.75
CA LEU A 351 6.75 12.48 -19.74
C LEU A 351 7.20 12.17 -18.32
N GLU A 352 7.49 10.93 -17.96
CA GLU A 352 7.96 10.60 -16.61
C GLU A 352 9.44 10.97 -16.46
N PRO A 353 9.85 11.67 -15.38
CA PRO A 353 11.25 12.12 -15.26
C PRO A 353 12.23 10.95 -15.06
N GLN A 354 11.78 9.88 -14.43
CA GLN A 354 12.58 8.70 -14.14
C GLN A 354 11.84 7.43 -14.56
N ARG A 355 12.62 6.38 -14.82
CA ARG A 355 12.10 5.06 -15.14
C ARG A 355 11.31 4.45 -13.97
N ARG A 356 10.32 3.62 -14.30
CA ARG A 356 9.42 3.00 -13.32
C ARG A 356 10.07 1.84 -12.56
N ASN A 357 11.01 1.15 -13.20
CA ASN A 357 11.76 0.05 -12.63
C ASN A 357 10.79 -1.02 -12.06
N ALA A 358 10.79 -1.36 -10.77
CA ALA A 358 9.84 -2.34 -10.24
C ALA A 358 8.38 -1.87 -10.27
N TYR A 359 8.06 -0.57 -10.28
CA TYR A 359 6.68 -0.10 -10.26
C TYR A 359 5.95 -0.44 -11.56
N CYS A 360 4.72 -0.97 -11.46
CA CYS A 360 3.91 -1.41 -12.62
C CYS A 360 4.52 -2.54 -13.47
N GLY A 361 5.54 -3.23 -12.96
CA GLY A 361 5.94 -4.56 -13.40
C GLY A 361 5.09 -5.65 -12.74
N SER A 362 5.72 -6.77 -12.42
CA SER A 362 5.09 -7.94 -11.81
C SER A 362 6.01 -8.66 -10.82
N ILE A 363 5.43 -9.21 -9.77
CA ILE A 363 6.04 -10.20 -8.89
C ILE A 363 5.16 -11.45 -8.90
N GLY A 364 5.79 -12.61 -8.94
CA GLY A 364 5.07 -13.87 -8.96
C GLY A 364 5.96 -15.08 -9.09
N TYR A 365 5.35 -16.21 -9.44
CA TYR A 365 6.04 -17.47 -9.66
C TYR A 365 5.62 -18.14 -10.98
N LEU A 366 6.53 -18.93 -11.52
CA LEU A 366 6.31 -19.88 -12.60
C LEU A 366 6.76 -21.25 -12.08
N SER A 367 5.82 -22.14 -11.83
CA SER A 367 6.10 -23.43 -11.21
C SER A 367 6.54 -24.49 -12.23
N ALA A 368 7.32 -25.47 -11.78
CA ALA A 368 7.67 -26.66 -12.53
C ALA A 368 6.44 -27.48 -12.99
N CYS A 369 5.29 -27.39 -12.31
CA CYS A 369 4.04 -28.03 -12.75
C CYS A 369 3.30 -27.24 -13.84
N GLY A 370 3.82 -26.08 -14.26
CA GLY A 370 3.22 -25.21 -15.28
C GLY A 370 2.28 -24.12 -14.74
N THR A 371 1.92 -24.16 -13.46
CA THR A 371 1.12 -23.09 -12.83
C THR A 371 1.91 -21.78 -12.76
N MET A 372 1.27 -20.65 -13.04
CA MET A 372 1.83 -19.31 -12.89
C MET A 372 0.81 -18.39 -12.21
N ASP A 373 1.29 -17.54 -11.31
CA ASP A 373 0.50 -16.44 -10.76
C ASP A 373 1.41 -15.21 -10.60
N THR A 374 1.00 -14.09 -11.19
CA THR A 374 1.73 -12.83 -11.15
C THR A 374 0.81 -11.68 -10.79
N ASN A 375 1.33 -10.72 -10.02
CA ASN A 375 0.63 -9.48 -9.71
C ASN A 375 1.02 -8.36 -10.68
N ILE A 376 0.35 -7.22 -10.56
CA ILE A 376 0.88 -5.93 -11.01
C ILE A 376 1.50 -5.24 -9.79
N THR A 377 2.74 -4.77 -9.87
CA THR A 377 3.43 -4.08 -8.76
C THR A 377 3.00 -2.62 -8.62
N ILE A 378 1.71 -2.45 -8.32
CA ILE A 378 1.12 -1.23 -7.78
C ILE A 378 1.07 -1.33 -6.25
N ARG A 379 1.01 -0.18 -5.57
CA ARG A 379 1.14 -0.11 -4.10
C ARG A 379 2.39 -0.86 -3.62
N THR A 380 3.50 -0.63 -4.33
CA THR A 380 4.78 -1.30 -4.12
C THR A 380 5.85 -0.26 -3.79
N LEU A 381 6.62 -0.54 -2.75
CA LEU A 381 7.76 0.26 -2.35
C LEU A 381 9.07 -0.45 -2.71
N VAL A 382 10.08 0.32 -3.09
CA VAL A 382 11.42 -0.16 -3.41
C VAL A 382 12.41 0.59 -2.53
N THR A 383 13.39 -0.12 -1.97
CA THR A 383 14.47 0.50 -1.21
C THR A 383 15.81 0.44 -1.92
N GLU A 384 16.59 1.50 -1.77
CA GLU A 384 17.96 1.59 -2.26
C GLU A 384 18.75 2.60 -1.42
N ASN A 385 19.95 2.23 -0.95
CA ASN A 385 20.89 3.14 -0.30
C ASN A 385 20.29 4.00 0.85
N GLY A 386 19.43 3.42 1.69
CA GLY A 386 18.77 4.13 2.80
C GLY A 386 17.62 5.04 2.37
N ARG A 387 17.17 4.93 1.11
CA ARG A 387 16.00 5.63 0.57
C ARG A 387 14.92 4.63 0.22
N ILE A 388 13.67 5.02 0.46
CA ILE A 388 12.49 4.26 0.09
C ILE A 388 11.68 5.06 -0.92
N HIS A 389 11.24 4.38 -1.96
CA HIS A 389 10.51 4.95 -3.09
C HIS A 389 9.15 4.29 -3.20
N CYS A 390 8.12 5.08 -3.47
CA CYS A 390 6.78 4.61 -3.78
C CYS A 390 6.23 5.44 -4.94
N SER A 391 5.70 4.79 -5.96
CA SER A 391 5.09 5.47 -7.12
C SER A 391 3.59 5.28 -7.11
N ALA A 392 2.88 6.25 -7.67
CA ALA A 392 1.45 6.19 -7.87
C ALA A 392 1.05 6.96 -9.13
N GLY A 393 0.06 6.42 -9.83
CA GLY A 393 -0.41 6.97 -11.09
C GLY A 393 -1.89 6.69 -11.36
N GLY A 394 -2.40 7.35 -12.40
CA GLY A 394 -3.79 7.28 -12.84
C GLY A 394 -3.86 7.18 -14.36
N GLY A 395 -4.87 6.46 -14.85
CA GLY A 395 -5.17 6.37 -16.27
C GLY A 395 -5.89 7.63 -16.71
N ILE A 396 -5.24 8.45 -17.53
CA ILE A 396 -5.82 9.67 -18.07
C ILE A 396 -6.54 9.32 -19.37
N VAL A 397 -7.82 9.70 -19.43
CA VAL A 397 -8.68 9.64 -20.61
C VAL A 397 -9.12 11.05 -21.00
N ALA A 398 -9.76 11.21 -22.16
CA ALA A 398 -10.15 12.53 -22.67
C ALA A 398 -11.00 13.35 -21.67
N ASP A 399 -11.85 12.67 -20.89
CA ASP A 399 -12.74 13.28 -19.90
C ASP A 399 -12.12 13.45 -18.51
N SER A 400 -10.85 13.06 -18.32
CA SER A 400 -10.15 13.22 -17.05
C SER A 400 -10.01 14.69 -16.65
N GLN A 401 -10.02 14.94 -15.34
CA GLN A 401 -9.83 16.27 -14.78
C GLN A 401 -8.50 16.34 -14.02
N GLU A 402 -7.63 17.28 -14.42
CA GLU A 402 -6.25 17.41 -13.93
C GLU A 402 -6.14 17.34 -12.40
N GLN A 403 -7.00 18.07 -11.68
CA GLN A 403 -6.96 18.12 -10.21
C GLN A 403 -7.39 16.80 -9.56
N ALA A 404 -8.37 16.11 -10.16
CA ALA A 404 -8.83 14.82 -9.65
C ALA A 404 -7.76 13.74 -9.85
N GLU A 405 -7.16 13.67 -11.04
CA GLU A 405 -6.09 12.71 -11.35
C GLU A 405 -4.83 12.95 -10.49
N TYR A 406 -4.47 14.23 -10.28
CA TYR A 406 -3.38 14.57 -9.38
C TYR A 406 -3.66 14.08 -7.96
N GLN A 407 -4.85 14.35 -7.42
CA GLN A 407 -5.24 13.91 -6.08
C GLN A 407 -5.26 12.38 -5.97
N GLU A 408 -5.76 11.69 -6.99
CA GLU A 408 -5.85 10.24 -7.02
C GLU A 408 -4.47 9.57 -6.88
N THR A 409 -3.39 10.18 -7.39
CA THR A 409 -2.04 9.65 -7.16
C THR A 409 -1.64 9.63 -5.68
N PHE A 410 -2.12 10.56 -4.86
CA PHE A 410 -1.90 10.53 -3.41
C PHE A 410 -2.77 9.47 -2.74
N ASP A 411 -4.05 9.40 -3.15
CA ASP A 411 -5.04 8.49 -2.57
C ASP A 411 -4.68 7.01 -2.82
N LYS A 412 -3.89 6.74 -3.87
CA LYS A 412 -3.38 5.41 -4.24
C LYS A 412 -2.10 4.99 -3.51
N LEU A 413 -1.44 5.89 -2.79
CA LEU A 413 -0.29 5.50 -1.98
C LEU A 413 -0.72 4.52 -0.88
N PRO A 414 0.12 3.52 -0.52
CA PRO A 414 -0.14 2.69 0.64
C PRO A 414 -0.34 3.57 1.88
N GLN A 415 -1.24 3.18 2.77
CA GLN A 415 -1.63 4.01 3.91
C GLN A 415 -0.42 4.49 4.75
N ALA A 416 0.66 3.70 4.88
CA ALA A 416 1.88 4.14 5.57
C ALA A 416 2.72 5.19 4.82
N ALA A 417 2.63 5.25 3.49
CA ALA A 417 3.23 6.32 2.69
C ALA A 417 2.35 7.60 2.69
N GLN A 418 1.05 7.47 2.95
CA GLN A 418 0.16 8.61 3.20
C GLN A 418 0.45 9.29 4.55
N ILE A 419 1.03 8.56 5.53
CA ILE A 419 1.27 9.02 6.90
C ILE A 419 2.41 10.07 7.04
N SER A 420 3.16 10.39 5.97
CA SER A 420 4.19 11.46 6.04
C SER A 420 4.11 12.50 4.93
N LEU A 421 2.90 12.78 4.42
CA LEU A 421 2.66 13.91 3.53
C LEU A 421 1.84 14.98 4.27
N ASN A 422 2.57 15.96 4.83
CA ASN A 422 2.06 17.13 5.57
C ASN A 422 1.38 16.85 6.92
N VAL A 423 2.06 16.13 7.82
CA VAL A 423 1.59 16.01 9.20
C VAL A 423 2.39 16.94 10.11
N ARG A 424 1.70 17.93 10.69
CA ARG A 424 2.31 18.88 11.63
C ARG A 424 2.33 18.25 13.03
N PRO A 425 3.50 18.08 13.65
CA PRO A 425 3.56 17.54 15.01
C PRO A 425 2.88 18.51 15.99
N ALA A 426 2.11 17.94 16.92
CA ALA A 426 1.46 18.63 18.01
C ALA A 426 1.43 17.72 19.25
N ALA A 427 1.32 18.31 20.42
CA ALA A 427 1.17 17.57 21.66
C ALA A 427 0.12 18.21 22.56
N VAL A 428 -0.57 17.36 23.34
CA VAL A 428 -1.56 17.81 24.32
C VAL A 428 -1.24 17.19 25.67
N LEU A 429 -1.45 17.96 26.74
CA LEU A 429 -1.40 17.43 28.09
C LEU A 429 -2.79 16.91 28.46
N ILE A 430 -2.84 15.71 29.04
CA ILE A 430 -4.01 15.14 29.73
C ILE A 430 -3.79 15.35 31.23
N PRO A 431 -4.19 16.52 31.77
CA PRO A 431 -4.02 16.86 33.18
C PRO A 431 -5.07 16.15 34.06
N ILE A 432 -4.60 15.22 34.88
CA ILE A 432 -5.39 14.63 35.96
C ILE A 432 -5.09 15.39 37.25
N VAL A 433 -6.06 16.15 37.76
CA VAL A 433 -5.90 16.93 38.98
C VAL A 433 -6.13 16.03 40.19
N CYS A 434 -5.14 15.96 41.08
CA CYS A 434 -5.14 15.08 42.25
C CYS A 434 -6.01 15.65 43.39
N ARG A 435 -7.31 15.80 43.14
CA ARG A 435 -8.34 16.12 44.14
C ARG A 435 -8.74 14.86 44.93
N ALA A 436 -9.55 15.03 45.99
CA ALA A 436 -10.13 13.91 46.74
C ALA A 436 -10.95 12.96 45.84
N GLU A 437 -11.70 13.51 44.88
CA GLU A 437 -12.18 12.78 43.70
C GLU A 437 -11.40 13.29 42.48
N PRO A 438 -10.49 12.50 41.87
CA PRO A 438 -9.67 12.96 40.76
C PRO A 438 -10.50 13.47 39.59
N THR A 439 -10.04 14.55 38.96
CA THR A 439 -10.71 15.21 37.84
C THR A 439 -9.78 15.33 36.65
N LEU A 440 -10.37 15.44 35.47
CA LEU A 440 -9.71 15.75 34.22
C LEU A 440 -9.95 17.24 33.91
N LEU A 441 -8.89 18.01 33.73
CA LEU A 441 -9.00 19.42 33.33
C LEU A 441 -9.14 19.52 31.81
N LEU A 442 -10.12 20.27 31.35
CA LEU A 442 -10.42 20.53 29.94
C LEU A 442 -10.58 22.04 29.70
N THR A 443 -10.30 22.46 28.47
CA THR A 443 -10.47 23.85 28.03
C THR A 443 -11.56 23.93 26.97
N ARG A 444 -12.27 25.06 26.91
CA ARG A 444 -13.09 25.44 25.77
C ARG A 444 -12.40 26.57 25.02
N ARG A 445 -12.10 26.33 23.75
CA ARG A 445 -11.41 27.30 22.88
C ARG A 445 -12.25 28.56 22.69
N ALA A 446 -11.60 29.73 22.64
CA ALA A 446 -12.28 31.00 22.47
C ALA A 446 -13.07 31.09 21.15
N ASP A 447 -14.25 31.72 21.21
CA ASP A 447 -15.16 31.84 20.04
C ASP A 447 -14.58 32.73 18.94
N SER A 448 -13.60 33.59 19.28
CA SER A 448 -12.90 34.49 18.38
C SER A 448 -11.84 33.81 17.50
N LEU A 449 -11.54 32.52 17.74
CA LEU A 449 -10.49 31.81 17.00
C LEU A 449 -10.94 31.45 15.57
N ARG A 450 -10.04 31.64 14.59
CA ARG A 450 -10.29 31.32 13.17
C ARG A 450 -10.55 29.83 12.89
N LYS A 451 -10.10 28.94 13.78
CA LYS A 451 -10.27 27.48 13.66
C LYS A 451 -10.64 26.91 15.02
N HIS A 452 -11.56 25.95 15.03
CA HIS A 452 -11.96 25.21 16.24
C HIS A 452 -12.56 26.08 17.36
N ALA A 453 -13.14 27.24 17.02
CA ALA A 453 -13.87 28.10 17.95
C ALA A 453 -14.92 27.31 18.76
N GLY A 454 -14.96 27.53 20.07
CA GLY A 454 -15.94 26.91 20.98
C GLY A 454 -15.75 25.40 21.23
N GLN A 455 -14.73 24.76 20.67
CA GLN A 455 -14.50 23.31 20.86
C GLN A 455 -13.85 23.01 22.22
N VAL A 456 -14.25 21.90 22.83
CA VAL A 456 -13.57 21.36 24.01
C VAL A 456 -12.28 20.65 23.61
N ALA A 457 -11.19 21.01 24.27
CA ALA A 457 -9.86 20.47 24.02
C ALA A 457 -9.10 20.17 25.33
N PHE A 458 -8.03 19.40 25.17
CA PHE A 458 -6.95 19.41 26.13
C PHE A 458 -6.04 20.61 25.86
N PRO A 459 -5.37 21.17 26.89
CA PRO A 459 -4.35 22.16 26.65
C PRO A 459 -3.23 21.58 25.79
N GLY A 460 -2.87 22.28 24.72
CA GLY A 460 -1.91 21.77 23.75
C GLY A 460 -1.98 22.40 22.38
N GLY A 461 -0.89 22.26 21.66
CA GLY A 461 -0.68 22.95 20.40
C GLY A 461 0.43 22.32 19.56
N LYS A 462 0.87 23.11 18.59
CA LYS A 462 1.86 22.67 17.61
C LYS A 462 3.23 22.58 18.29
N THR A 463 4.02 21.59 17.90
CA THR A 463 5.43 21.50 18.30
C THR A 463 6.23 22.63 17.64
N ASP A 464 6.90 23.41 18.49
CA ASP A 464 7.85 24.44 18.06
C ASP A 464 9.26 23.85 17.90
N ALA A 465 10.11 24.52 17.11
CA ALA A 465 11.46 24.02 16.81
C ALA A 465 12.36 23.91 18.07
N GLU A 466 12.03 24.64 19.12
CA GLU A 466 12.74 24.65 20.40
C GLU A 466 12.21 23.56 21.37
N ASP A 467 11.06 22.96 21.07
CA ASP A 467 10.46 21.91 21.89
C ASP A 467 11.19 20.57 21.65
N GLY A 468 12.23 20.29 22.45
CA GLY A 468 13.04 19.08 22.32
C GLY A 468 12.32 17.74 22.53
N SER A 469 11.01 17.73 22.83
CA SER A 469 10.15 16.54 22.87
C SER A 469 8.66 16.90 22.92
N ALA A 470 7.77 15.93 22.62
CA ALA A 470 6.32 16.09 22.77
C ALA A 470 5.89 16.41 24.21
N ILE A 471 6.63 15.93 25.22
CA ILE A 471 6.39 16.27 26.63
C ILE A 471 6.65 17.75 26.88
N VAL A 472 7.75 18.29 26.33
CA VAL A 472 8.08 19.71 26.45
C VAL A 472 7.02 20.57 25.76
N THR A 473 6.59 20.21 24.54
CA THR A 473 5.47 20.90 23.87
C THR A 473 4.21 20.90 24.72
N ALA A 474 3.77 19.74 25.22
CA ALA A 474 2.54 19.64 26.00
C ALA A 474 2.59 20.48 27.30
N LEU A 475 3.74 20.54 27.97
CA LEU A 475 3.93 21.33 29.18
C LEU A 475 4.00 22.83 28.91
N ARG A 476 4.68 23.25 27.83
CA ARG A 476 4.73 24.65 27.39
C ARG A 476 3.33 25.17 27.08
N GLU A 477 2.58 24.45 26.26
CA GLU A 477 1.22 24.83 25.88
C GLU A 477 0.27 24.82 27.09
N ALA A 478 0.39 23.87 28.02
CA ALA A 478 -0.39 23.90 29.25
C ALA A 478 -0.05 25.08 30.17
N GLN A 479 1.21 25.53 30.17
CA GLN A 479 1.60 26.75 30.88
C GLN A 479 1.02 28.00 30.20
N GLU A 480 1.03 28.06 28.87
CA GLU A 480 0.55 29.20 28.09
C GLU A 480 -0.98 29.32 28.11
N GLU A 481 -1.71 28.22 27.93
CA GLU A 481 -3.18 28.23 27.80
C GLU A 481 -3.90 28.31 29.15
N VAL A 482 -3.38 27.64 30.19
CA VAL A 482 -4.08 27.45 31.47
C VAL A 482 -3.22 27.72 32.72
N ALA A 483 -2.02 28.27 32.54
CA ALA A 483 -1.10 28.63 33.62
C ALA A 483 -0.65 27.46 34.51
N ILE A 484 -0.59 26.24 33.98
CA ILE A 484 -0.04 25.08 34.70
C ILE A 484 1.50 25.12 34.62
N PRO A 485 2.22 25.29 35.74
CA PRO A 485 3.68 25.29 35.71
C PRO A 485 4.22 23.88 35.39
N PRO A 486 5.21 23.72 34.51
CA PRO A 486 5.77 22.40 34.17
C PRO A 486 6.22 21.59 35.39
N GLN A 487 6.82 22.24 36.39
CA GLN A 487 7.25 21.61 37.64
C GLN A 487 6.12 21.10 38.54
N ALA A 488 4.87 21.53 38.29
CA ALA A 488 3.69 21.09 39.02
C ALA A 488 3.04 19.84 38.40
N VAL A 489 3.61 19.32 37.31
CA VAL A 489 3.09 18.15 36.58
C VAL A 489 4.03 16.96 36.74
N THR A 490 3.53 15.85 37.25
CA THR A 490 4.24 14.56 37.25
C THR A 490 3.78 13.74 36.04
N ILE A 491 4.67 13.52 35.07
CA ILE A 491 4.35 12.75 33.86
C ILE A 491 4.20 11.27 34.18
N LEU A 492 3.06 10.68 33.82
CA LEU A 492 2.79 9.25 33.96
C LEU A 492 3.19 8.47 32.71
N GLY A 493 3.05 9.06 31.53
CA GLY A 493 3.40 8.41 30.29
C GLY A 493 2.88 9.12 29.05
N GLN A 494 3.28 8.61 27.90
CA GLN A 494 2.88 9.09 26.58
C GLN A 494 1.99 8.04 25.91
N MET A 495 0.86 8.48 25.35
CA MET A 495 -0.03 7.64 24.54
C MET A 495 0.40 7.63 23.07
N ALA A 496 -0.02 6.60 22.33
CA ALA A 496 0.20 6.53 20.88
C ALA A 496 -0.43 7.76 20.18
N PRO A 497 0.29 8.42 19.25
CA PRO A 497 -0.22 9.60 18.55
C PRO A 497 -1.52 9.33 17.79
N LEU A 498 -2.30 10.40 17.59
CA LEU A 498 -3.53 10.37 16.81
C LEU A 498 -3.48 11.42 15.71
N ASP A 499 -3.90 11.02 14.51
CA ASP A 499 -4.00 11.94 13.39
C ASP A 499 -5.31 12.74 13.47
N SER A 500 -5.17 14.05 13.35
CA SER A 500 -6.27 15.00 13.24
C SER A 500 -6.70 15.14 11.78
N SER A 501 -8.01 15.31 11.57
CA SER A 501 -8.60 15.72 10.28
C SER A 501 -8.07 17.05 9.73
N THR A 502 -7.30 17.81 10.51
CA THR A 502 -6.67 19.08 10.12
C THR A 502 -5.18 18.96 9.77
N GLY A 503 -4.66 17.74 9.63
CA GLY A 503 -3.27 17.49 9.23
C GLY A 503 -2.26 17.64 10.36
N PHE A 504 -2.68 17.43 11.60
CA PHE A 504 -1.79 17.38 12.77
C PHE A 504 -1.69 15.95 13.29
N GLN A 505 -0.51 15.55 13.76
CA GLN A 505 -0.34 14.33 14.56
C GLN A 505 -0.19 14.76 16.01
N VAL A 506 -1.21 14.46 16.81
CA VAL A 506 -1.31 14.90 18.18
C VAL A 506 -0.85 13.78 19.10
N THR A 507 0.19 14.05 19.89
CA THR A 507 0.72 13.13 20.89
C THR A 507 0.15 13.46 22.27
N PRO A 508 -0.67 12.58 22.88
CA PRO A 508 -1.22 12.84 24.21
C PRO A 508 -0.24 12.44 25.32
N ILE A 509 -0.01 13.34 26.27
CA ILE A 509 0.88 13.15 27.42
C ILE A 509 0.02 13.11 28.68
N VAL A 510 0.06 12.02 29.45
CA VAL A 510 -0.68 11.89 30.70
C VAL A 510 0.13 12.46 31.86
N GLY A 511 -0.43 13.40 32.60
CA GLY A 511 0.25 14.04 33.73
C GLY A 511 -0.66 14.21 34.95
N LEU A 512 -0.11 13.99 36.14
CA LEU A 512 -0.74 14.31 37.41
C LEU A 512 -0.43 15.76 37.80
N VAL A 513 -1.46 16.51 38.18
CA VAL A 513 -1.35 17.92 38.59
C VAL A 513 -1.74 18.05 40.06
N SER A 514 -0.94 18.80 40.82
CA SER A 514 -1.24 19.09 42.23
C SER A 514 -2.59 19.83 42.38
N PRO A 515 -3.40 19.53 43.41
CA PRO A 515 -4.65 20.24 43.67
C PRO A 515 -4.46 21.73 44.01
N ASP A 516 -3.25 22.15 44.41
CA ASP A 516 -2.97 23.53 44.80
C ASP A 516 -2.71 24.46 43.60
N VAL A 517 -2.65 23.91 42.38
CA VAL A 517 -2.46 24.70 41.16
C VAL A 517 -3.73 25.49 40.87
N GLN A 518 -3.60 26.81 40.74
CA GLN A 518 -4.68 27.67 40.26
C GLN A 518 -4.60 27.77 38.74
N PHE A 519 -5.67 27.36 38.06
CA PHE A 519 -5.78 27.45 36.61
C PHE A 519 -6.24 28.85 36.21
N ARG A 520 -5.58 29.45 35.23
CA ARG A 520 -5.99 30.73 34.64
C ARG A 520 -6.00 30.62 33.13
N ALA A 521 -7.18 30.77 32.54
CA ALA A 521 -7.35 30.79 31.10
C ALA A 521 -6.60 31.97 30.47
N ASN A 522 -5.89 31.72 29.38
CA ASN A 522 -5.46 32.76 28.46
C ASN A 522 -6.65 33.22 27.62
N GLU A 523 -7.19 34.40 27.91
CA GLU A 523 -8.42 34.94 27.28
C GLU A 523 -8.33 35.06 25.75
N GLY A 524 -7.12 35.08 25.17
CA GLY A 524 -6.93 35.08 23.72
C GLY A 524 -7.23 33.74 23.05
N GLU A 525 -7.15 32.63 23.78
CA GLU A 525 -7.18 31.27 23.22
C GLU A 525 -8.21 30.35 23.92
N VAL A 526 -8.47 30.59 25.19
CA VAL A 526 -9.35 29.77 26.05
C VAL A 526 -10.47 30.65 26.60
N ALA A 527 -11.71 30.31 26.26
CA ALA A 527 -12.91 30.97 26.77
C ALA A 527 -13.39 30.39 28.10
N ASP A 528 -13.06 29.13 28.41
CA ASP A 528 -13.49 28.48 29.64
C ASP A 528 -12.53 27.35 30.04
N VAL A 529 -12.37 27.12 31.34
CA VAL A 529 -11.57 26.04 31.91
C VAL A 529 -12.43 25.33 32.93
N PHE A 530 -12.62 24.02 32.76
CA PHE A 530 -13.50 23.25 33.63
C PHE A 530 -12.92 21.87 33.96
N GLU A 531 -13.34 21.35 35.10
CA GLU A 531 -12.94 20.03 35.59
C GLU A 531 -14.09 19.03 35.41
N MET A 532 -13.77 17.84 34.92
CA MET A 532 -14.70 16.72 34.74
C MET A 532 -14.26 15.55 35.64
N PRO A 533 -15.12 14.97 36.50
CA PRO A 533 -14.74 13.84 37.34
C PRO A 533 -14.14 12.70 36.51
N LEU A 534 -12.95 12.25 36.88
CA LEU A 534 -12.17 11.28 36.10
C LEU A 534 -12.96 9.98 35.91
N ARG A 535 -13.66 9.53 36.96
CA ARG A 535 -14.54 8.34 36.89
C ARG A 535 -15.61 8.47 35.78
N GLU A 536 -16.14 9.67 35.61
CA GLU A 536 -17.19 9.96 34.63
C GLU A 536 -16.59 10.06 33.23
N ALA A 537 -15.39 10.64 33.12
CA ALA A 537 -14.64 10.74 31.87
C ALA A 537 -14.22 9.35 31.35
N LEU A 538 -13.85 8.42 32.24
CA LEU A 538 -13.44 7.07 31.85
C LEU A 538 -14.61 6.10 31.62
N THR A 539 -15.86 6.55 31.73
CA THR A 539 -17.04 5.71 31.48
C THR A 539 -17.27 5.52 29.98
N LEU A 540 -16.87 4.37 29.43
CA LEU A 540 -16.91 4.08 27.97
C LEU A 540 -18.30 4.23 27.34
N SER A 541 -19.37 3.93 28.07
CA SER A 541 -20.76 4.02 27.56
C SER A 541 -21.23 5.44 27.25
N ARG A 542 -20.48 6.47 27.63
CA ARG A 542 -20.81 7.87 27.32
C ARG A 542 -20.36 8.34 25.94
N TYR A 543 -19.48 7.58 25.28
CA TYR A 543 -18.91 7.97 24.01
C TYR A 543 -19.72 7.36 22.86
N TYR A 544 -20.64 8.15 22.33
CA TYR A 544 -21.50 7.76 21.21
C TYR A 544 -20.71 7.85 19.91
N PRO A 545 -20.58 6.76 19.14
CA PRO A 545 -19.95 6.82 17.84
C PRO A 545 -20.86 7.55 16.84
N LEU A 546 -20.29 8.45 16.07
CA LEU A 546 -20.92 9.08 14.91
C LEU A 546 -19.98 8.91 13.71
N ASP A 547 -20.47 8.28 12.66
CA ASP A 547 -19.74 8.15 11.41
C ASP A 547 -20.01 9.39 10.54
N ILE A 548 -18.97 10.15 10.24
CA ILE A 548 -19.04 11.35 9.40
C ILE A 548 -18.45 11.08 8.02
N HIS A 549 -19.10 11.58 6.98
CA HIS A 549 -18.65 11.43 5.60
C HIS A 549 -18.00 12.73 5.13
N ARG A 550 -16.70 12.66 4.78
CA ARG A 550 -15.96 13.82 4.24
C ARG A 550 -15.01 13.34 3.15
N ALA A 551 -15.00 14.04 2.00
CA ALA A 551 -14.12 13.73 0.88
C ALA A 551 -14.16 12.26 0.40
N GLY A 552 -15.32 11.60 0.46
CA GLY A 552 -15.48 10.20 0.02
C GLY A 552 -15.07 9.13 1.04
N HIS A 553 -14.58 9.51 2.22
CA HIS A 553 -14.21 8.59 3.30
C HIS A 553 -15.15 8.71 4.51
N THR A 554 -15.41 7.57 5.17
CA THR A 554 -16.15 7.50 6.43
C THR A 554 -15.15 7.58 7.59
N HIS A 555 -15.28 8.60 8.43
CA HIS A 555 -14.49 8.75 9.65
C HIS A 555 -15.39 8.57 10.86
N ARG A 556 -15.03 7.66 11.77
CA ARG A 556 -15.72 7.52 13.06
C ARG A 556 -15.21 8.55 14.05
N ILE A 557 -16.09 9.43 14.50
CA ILE A 557 -15.85 10.34 15.63
C ILE A 557 -16.66 9.90 16.85
N TYR A 558 -16.25 10.33 18.03
CA TYR A 558 -16.98 10.07 19.26
C TYR A 558 -17.56 11.36 19.81
N LEU A 559 -18.78 11.28 20.32
CA LEU A 559 -19.54 12.37 20.91
C LEU A 559 -19.78 12.06 22.38
N SER A 560 -19.63 13.07 23.24
CA SER A 560 -19.94 13.01 24.66
C SER A 560 -20.36 14.40 25.14
N TRP A 561 -21.14 14.43 26.22
CA TRP A 561 -21.63 15.68 26.82
C TRP A 561 -21.37 15.67 28.31
N TYR A 562 -20.91 16.80 28.83
CA TYR A 562 -20.72 17.04 30.26
C TYR A 562 -21.24 18.43 30.62
N HIS A 563 -22.30 18.50 31.43
CA HIS A 563 -23.08 19.72 31.64
C HIS A 563 -23.45 20.41 30.31
N SER A 564 -23.09 21.68 30.13
CA SER A 564 -23.31 22.44 28.90
C SER A 564 -22.22 22.25 27.85
N GLN A 565 -21.21 21.41 28.11
CA GLN A 565 -20.04 21.23 27.26
C GLN A 565 -20.22 20.04 26.31
N PHE A 566 -19.92 20.26 25.04
CA PHE A 566 -19.94 19.24 24.00
C PHE A 566 -18.52 18.77 23.68
N ILE A 567 -18.21 17.53 24.06
CA ILE A 567 -16.90 16.90 23.90
C ILE A 567 -16.95 15.97 22.70
N TRP A 568 -16.22 16.30 21.63
CA TRP A 568 -16.29 15.54 20.39
C TRP A 568 -14.94 15.48 19.66
N GLY A 569 -14.89 14.67 18.60
CA GLY A 569 -13.73 14.59 17.72
C GLY A 569 -12.50 14.01 18.42
N LEU A 570 -11.35 14.68 18.26
CA LEU A 570 -10.06 14.18 18.74
C LEU A 570 -9.99 14.10 20.27
N THR A 571 -10.52 15.11 20.97
CA THR A 571 -10.55 15.14 22.45
C THR A 571 -11.34 13.96 23.02
N ALA A 572 -12.53 13.69 22.46
CA ALA A 572 -13.33 12.53 22.85
C ALA A 572 -12.62 11.20 22.55
N ALA A 573 -11.94 11.10 21.40
CA ALA A 573 -11.17 9.91 21.03
C ALA A 573 -10.00 9.64 21.99
N ILE A 574 -9.29 10.70 22.43
CA ILE A 574 -8.19 10.60 23.40
C ILE A 574 -8.71 10.10 24.74
N ILE A 575 -9.76 10.71 25.30
CA ILE A 575 -10.31 10.30 26.60
C ILE A 575 -10.83 8.85 26.54
N ARG A 576 -11.52 8.48 25.45
CA ARG A 576 -12.01 7.12 25.27
C ARG A 576 -10.86 6.11 25.18
N ARG A 577 -9.75 6.42 24.49
CA ARG A 577 -8.58 5.54 24.45
C ARG A 577 -7.93 5.39 25.82
N LEU A 578 -7.84 6.47 26.59
CA LEU A 578 -7.36 6.41 27.97
C LEU A 578 -8.25 5.50 28.82
N ALA A 579 -9.57 5.63 28.69
CA ALA A 579 -10.53 4.75 29.36
C ALA A 579 -10.34 3.27 29.01
N GLN A 580 -10.07 2.95 27.74
CA GLN A 580 -9.80 1.58 27.29
C GLN A 580 -8.51 1.00 27.87
N GLN A 581 -7.51 1.83 28.18
CA GLN A 581 -6.25 1.38 28.76
C GLN A 581 -6.33 1.14 30.27
N VAL A 582 -7.28 1.80 30.96
CA VAL A 582 -7.43 1.74 32.42
C VAL A 582 -8.58 0.81 32.84
N SER A 583 -9.51 0.49 31.94
CA SER A 583 -10.59 -0.49 32.17
C SER A 583 -10.06 -1.91 31.94
N ILE A 584 -9.40 -2.48 32.95
CA ILE A 584 -9.08 -3.92 33.04
C ILE A 584 -10.09 -4.60 33.95
#